data_AF-A0A2I1FAH1-F1
#
_entry.id   AF-A0A2I1FAH1-F1
#
_cell.length_a   1.000
_cell.length_b   1.000
_cell.length_c   1.000
_cell.angle_alpha   90.00
_cell.angle_beta   90.00
_cell.angle_gamma   90.00
#
_symmetry.space_group_name_H-M   'P 1'
#
loop_
_entity.id
_entity.type
_entity.pdbx_description
1 polymer ?
#
loop_
_entity_poly.entity_id
_entity_poly.type
_entity_poly.pdbx_seq_one_letter_code
_entity_poly.pdbx_strand_id
1 'polypeptide(L)'
;MPKVNTAKKTLKNAFLPKEITEYPKSNSILYTNGRRSYYYIVKQEGLYPQPSILAYAQGKNKYKIPDNYCVETTWGRSKNKRTVKCLINYIEGKPLYKIMYDINFAKEVQSDMSLTAVANMVLKKLFPNNEKSLISGVHLFGIHLTILKQTRESYNQLKPLEFCSKSTVNKRQHKFGEKLKEQIQLKGEKIYGKDQVILKNISYSVNHMNFQIDYCQKDNEEIKKLTSLVRAVDQNHISREGYRAITAIDPNLEREWALSN
;
A
#
# COMPACT_ATOMS: atom_id res chain seq x y z
N MET A 1 -24.10 -65.03 -12.41
CA MET A 1 -24.40 -63.62 -12.10
C MET A 1 -23.09 -62.87 -11.86
N PRO A 2 -22.71 -61.87 -12.67
CA PRO A 2 -21.49 -61.11 -12.43
C PRO A 2 -21.73 -60.10 -11.31
N LYS A 3 -20.80 -60.03 -10.34
CA LYS A 3 -20.78 -58.99 -9.31
C LYS A 3 -20.36 -57.67 -9.94
N VAL A 4 -21.29 -56.73 -10.01
CA VAL A 4 -21.02 -55.33 -10.37
C VAL A 4 -20.21 -54.69 -9.24
N ASN A 5 -18.91 -54.54 -9.46
CA ASN A 5 -18.06 -53.68 -8.64
C ASN A 5 -18.45 -52.22 -8.89
N THR A 6 -19.33 -51.68 -8.05
CA THR A 6 -19.54 -50.24 -7.96
C THR A 6 -18.34 -49.63 -7.24
N ALA A 7 -17.33 -49.28 -8.03
CA ALA A 7 -16.27 -48.38 -7.58
C ALA A 7 -16.93 -47.06 -7.16
N LYS A 8 -17.11 -46.87 -5.85
CA LYS A 8 -17.41 -45.56 -5.26
C LYS A 8 -16.22 -44.64 -5.56
N LYS A 9 -16.30 -43.96 -6.70
CA LYS A 9 -15.41 -42.87 -7.11
C LYS A 9 -15.59 -41.76 -6.07
N THR A 10 -14.81 -41.84 -5.00
CA THR A 10 -14.80 -40.86 -3.93
C THR A 10 -14.17 -39.61 -4.53
N LEU A 11 -15.00 -38.64 -4.91
CA LEU A 11 -14.56 -37.31 -5.31
C LEU A 11 -13.85 -36.70 -4.09
N LYS A 12 -12.52 -36.79 -4.08
CA LYS A 12 -11.69 -36.02 -3.16
C LYS A 12 -11.85 -34.56 -3.57
N ASN A 13 -12.78 -33.84 -2.94
CA ASN A 13 -12.79 -32.38 -2.97
C ASN A 13 -11.47 -31.90 -2.36
N ALA A 14 -10.47 -31.69 -3.21
CA ALA A 14 -9.22 -31.09 -2.81
C ALA A 14 -9.52 -29.64 -2.46
N PHE A 15 -9.68 -29.35 -1.16
CA PHE A 15 -9.82 -27.98 -0.70
C PHE A 15 -8.59 -27.18 -1.12
N LEU A 16 -8.77 -26.26 -2.05
CA LEU A 16 -7.71 -25.39 -2.54
C LEU A 16 -7.43 -24.28 -1.51
N PRO A 17 -6.16 -23.85 -1.36
CA PRO A 17 -5.82 -22.66 -0.60
C PRO A 17 -6.61 -21.44 -1.08
N LYS A 18 -7.22 -20.71 -0.15
CA LYS A 18 -8.00 -19.50 -0.43
C LYS A 18 -7.71 -18.41 0.58
N GLU A 19 -7.55 -17.18 0.07
CA GLU A 19 -7.55 -15.94 0.83
C GLU A 19 -8.92 -15.28 0.68
N ILE A 20 -9.52 -14.87 1.79
CA ILE A 20 -10.80 -14.15 1.85
C ILE A 20 -10.50 -12.80 2.51
N THR A 21 -10.59 -11.73 1.74
CA THR A 21 -10.24 -10.38 2.20
C THR A 21 -10.83 -9.30 1.29
N GLU A 22 -11.01 -8.11 1.86
CA GLU A 22 -11.32 -6.86 1.14
C GLU A 22 -10.12 -5.89 1.16
N TYR A 23 -8.91 -6.41 1.38
CA TYR A 23 -7.67 -5.63 1.42
C TYR A 23 -7.49 -4.78 0.15
N PRO A 24 -7.10 -3.49 0.25
CA PRO A 24 -6.69 -2.76 1.45
C PRO A 24 -7.82 -2.02 2.19
N LYS A 25 -9.09 -2.18 1.81
CA LYS A 25 -10.22 -1.50 2.49
C LYS A 25 -10.36 -1.93 3.95
N SER A 26 -10.14 -3.22 4.20
CA SER A 26 -10.02 -3.81 5.54
C SER A 26 -8.63 -4.41 5.71
N ASN A 27 -8.05 -4.27 6.89
CA ASN A 27 -6.75 -4.86 7.23
C ASN A 27 -6.83 -6.33 7.66
N SER A 28 -8.03 -6.93 7.63
CA SER A 28 -8.22 -8.33 7.99
C SER A 28 -8.10 -9.26 6.78
N ILE A 29 -7.43 -10.39 6.97
CA ILE A 29 -7.27 -11.43 5.95
C ILE A 29 -7.54 -12.78 6.59
N LEU A 30 -8.50 -13.53 6.05
CA LEU A 30 -8.72 -14.93 6.42
C LEU A 30 -8.10 -15.84 5.36
N TYR A 31 -7.13 -16.65 5.76
CA TYR A 31 -6.55 -17.69 4.92
C TYR A 31 -7.01 -19.06 5.38
N THR A 32 -7.35 -19.93 4.44
CA THR A 32 -7.61 -21.35 4.73
C THR A 32 -7.06 -22.24 3.61
N ASN A 33 -6.52 -23.39 3.99
CA ASN A 33 -6.17 -24.47 3.06
C ASN A 33 -7.13 -25.67 3.17
N GLY A 34 -8.32 -25.44 3.71
CA GLY A 34 -9.33 -26.46 4.01
C GLY A 34 -9.04 -27.29 5.28
N ARG A 35 -7.78 -27.39 5.72
CA ARG A 35 -7.41 -28.12 6.94
C ARG A 35 -7.17 -27.19 8.13
N ARG A 36 -6.48 -26.08 7.87
CA ARG A 36 -6.11 -25.05 8.83
C ARG A 36 -6.57 -23.70 8.31
N SER A 37 -7.00 -22.86 9.23
CA SER A 37 -7.33 -21.48 8.97
C SER A 37 -6.50 -20.58 9.85
N TYR A 38 -6.08 -19.45 9.29
CA TYR A 38 -5.34 -18.39 9.98
C TYR A 38 -6.06 -17.08 9.70
N TYR A 39 -6.26 -16.31 10.76
CA TYR A 39 -6.84 -14.99 10.67
C TYR A 39 -5.76 -13.96 10.96
N TYR A 40 -5.52 -13.05 10.03
CA TYR A 40 -4.49 -12.02 10.13
C TYR A 40 -5.14 -10.64 10.26
N ILE A 41 -4.56 -9.82 11.12
CA ILE A 41 -4.80 -8.37 11.15
C ILE A 41 -3.48 -7.69 10.78
N VAL A 42 -3.45 -7.04 9.62
CA VAL A 42 -2.27 -6.32 9.14
C VAL A 42 -2.14 -5.01 9.91
N LYS A 43 -1.03 -4.85 10.63
CA LYS A 43 -0.70 -3.60 11.32
C LYS A 43 0.27 -2.76 10.49
N GLN A 44 1.22 -3.42 9.84
CA GLN A 44 2.19 -2.79 8.96
C GLN A 44 2.56 -3.75 7.83
N GLU A 45 2.39 -3.31 6.58
CA GLU A 45 2.65 -4.14 5.38
C GLU A 45 4.13 -4.47 5.21
N GLY A 46 5.03 -3.57 5.61
CA GLY A 46 6.45 -3.65 5.31
C GLY A 46 6.77 -3.54 3.81
N LEU A 47 8.05 -3.34 3.49
CA LEU A 47 8.54 -3.23 2.10
C LEU A 47 9.65 -4.26 1.87
N TYR A 48 9.82 -4.70 0.62
CA TYR A 48 10.98 -5.53 0.32
C TYR A 48 12.23 -4.67 0.27
N PRO A 49 13.30 -5.06 0.99
CA PRO A 49 14.59 -4.40 0.87
C PRO A 49 15.14 -4.40 -0.55
N GLN A 50 16.20 -3.62 -0.75
CA GLN A 50 16.96 -3.62 -2.00
C GLN A 50 17.48 -5.03 -2.31
N PRO A 51 17.61 -5.40 -3.61
CA PRO A 51 18.00 -6.76 -4.01
C PRO A 51 19.28 -7.29 -3.36
N SER A 52 20.24 -6.43 -3.01
CA SER A 52 21.52 -6.80 -2.38
C SER A 52 21.38 -7.41 -0.98
N ILE A 53 20.35 -7.02 -0.23
CA ILE A 53 20.09 -7.50 1.14
C ILE A 53 18.77 -8.26 1.27
N LEU A 54 18.04 -8.45 0.18
CA LEU A 54 16.75 -9.11 0.18
C LEU A 54 16.88 -10.59 0.60
N ALA A 55 16.22 -10.96 1.70
CA ALA A 55 16.21 -12.32 2.21
C ALA A 55 15.00 -13.09 1.71
N TYR A 56 15.09 -14.43 1.78
CA TYR A 56 14.05 -15.34 1.34
C TYR A 56 13.76 -16.36 2.44
N ALA A 57 12.48 -16.71 2.60
CA ALA A 57 12.06 -17.79 3.48
C ALA A 57 12.68 -19.12 3.04
N GLN A 58 13.12 -19.92 4.01
CA GLN A 58 13.64 -21.27 3.79
C GLN A 58 12.50 -22.22 3.35
N GLY A 59 12.79 -23.10 2.38
CA GLY A 59 11.87 -24.14 1.90
C GLY A 59 11.67 -24.14 0.38
N LYS A 60 10.70 -24.92 -0.10
CA LYS A 60 10.39 -25.05 -1.55
C LYS A 60 9.95 -23.75 -2.18
N ASN A 61 9.18 -22.95 -1.43
CA ASN A 61 8.67 -21.67 -1.89
C ASN A 61 9.55 -20.56 -1.29
N LYS A 62 10.39 -19.94 -2.12
CA LYS A 62 11.30 -18.85 -1.75
C LYS A 62 10.52 -17.53 -1.64
N TYR A 63 9.77 -17.34 -0.57
CA TYR A 63 9.04 -16.09 -0.34
C TYR A 63 10.00 -14.96 0.07
N LYS A 64 9.89 -13.80 -0.56
CA LYS A 64 10.66 -12.60 -0.18
C LYS A 64 10.27 -12.13 1.23
N ILE A 65 11.26 -11.76 2.03
CA ILE A 65 11.05 -11.29 3.40
C ILE A 65 10.93 -9.75 3.39
N PRO A 66 9.83 -9.18 3.89
CA PRO A 66 9.68 -7.74 4.02
C PRO A 66 10.39 -7.20 5.28
N ASP A 67 10.82 -5.94 5.20
CA ASP A 67 11.30 -5.13 6.32
C ASP A 67 10.18 -4.27 6.91
N ASN A 68 10.30 -3.91 8.19
CA ASN A 68 9.31 -3.16 8.97
C ASN A 68 7.89 -3.75 8.84
N TYR A 69 7.79 -5.06 8.97
CA TYR A 69 6.54 -5.80 8.81
C TYR A 69 5.93 -6.15 10.17
N CYS A 70 4.60 -6.01 10.30
CA CYS A 70 3.89 -6.38 11.52
C CYS A 70 2.48 -6.92 11.21
N VAL A 71 2.19 -8.13 11.70
CA VAL A 71 0.85 -8.73 11.64
C VAL A 71 0.47 -9.38 12.96
N GLU A 72 -0.80 -9.29 13.32
CA GLU A 72 -1.37 -10.14 14.36
C GLU A 72 -1.98 -11.37 13.71
N THR A 73 -1.57 -12.55 14.16
CA THR A 73 -2.05 -13.82 13.62
C THR A 73 -2.78 -14.59 14.70
N THR A 74 -4.01 -14.99 14.38
CA THR A 74 -4.84 -15.85 15.21
C THR A 74 -5.04 -17.19 14.54
N TRP A 75 -4.81 -18.28 15.28
CA TRP A 75 -5.05 -19.65 14.81
C TRP A 75 -5.62 -20.54 15.94
N GLY A 76 -6.15 -21.70 15.57
CA GLY A 76 -6.76 -22.65 16.50
C GLY A 76 -8.29 -22.62 16.49
N ARG A 77 -8.91 -23.54 17.24
CA ARG A 77 -10.37 -23.71 17.29
C ARG A 77 -10.90 -23.40 18.69
N SER A 78 -12.05 -22.74 18.75
CA SER A 78 -12.81 -22.49 19.99
C SER A 78 -11.92 -21.96 21.12
N LYS A 79 -11.86 -22.67 22.27
CA LYS A 79 -11.09 -22.29 23.46
C LYS A 79 -9.55 -22.35 23.27
N ASN A 80 -9.08 -23.01 22.22
CA ASN A 80 -7.66 -23.15 21.90
C ASN A 80 -7.17 -22.12 20.87
N LYS A 81 -7.95 -21.07 20.62
CA LYS A 81 -7.47 -19.94 19.82
C LYS A 81 -6.26 -19.31 20.52
N ARG A 82 -5.25 -18.98 19.73
CA ARG A 82 -4.07 -18.24 20.14
C ARG A 82 -3.87 -17.10 19.17
N THR A 83 -3.51 -15.94 19.71
CA THR A 83 -3.17 -14.75 18.96
C THR A 83 -1.76 -14.34 19.34
N VAL A 84 -0.94 -14.07 18.33
CA VAL A 84 0.42 -13.55 18.51
C VAL A 84 0.64 -12.38 17.55
N LYS A 85 1.58 -11.51 17.88
CA LYS A 85 2.03 -10.43 17.00
C LYS A 85 3.39 -10.78 16.42
N CYS A 86 3.46 -10.92 15.11
CA CYS A 86 4.65 -11.28 14.36
C CYS A 86 5.27 -10.01 13.77
N LEU A 87 6.56 -9.79 13.99
CA LEU A 87 7.31 -8.64 13.50
C LEU A 87 8.57 -9.08 12.76
N ILE A 88 8.92 -8.35 11.69
CA ILE A 88 10.18 -8.53 10.97
C ILE A 88 10.81 -7.17 10.74
N ASN A 89 12.06 -7.04 11.17
CA ASN A 89 12.89 -5.87 10.92
C ASN A 89 14.26 -6.33 10.41
N TYR A 90 14.88 -5.54 9.55
CA TYR A 90 16.25 -5.77 9.09
C TYR A 90 17.23 -5.01 9.98
N ILE A 91 18.19 -5.73 10.56
CA ILE A 91 19.29 -5.19 11.36
C ILE A 91 20.58 -5.55 10.63
N GLU A 92 21.38 -4.55 10.27
CA GLU A 92 22.65 -4.75 9.54
C GLU A 92 22.49 -5.62 8.27
N GLY A 93 21.39 -5.43 7.55
CA GLY A 93 21.10 -6.16 6.30
C GLY A 93 20.58 -7.59 6.50
N LYS A 94 20.34 -8.05 7.74
CA LYS A 94 19.78 -9.38 8.04
C LYS A 94 18.41 -9.26 8.71
N PRO A 95 17.43 -10.13 8.35
CA PRO A 95 16.13 -10.12 8.99
C PRO A 95 16.20 -10.69 10.41
N LEU A 96 15.69 -9.91 11.37
CA LEU A 96 15.37 -10.37 12.72
C LEU A 96 13.87 -10.65 12.81
N TYR A 97 13.52 -11.88 13.17
CA TYR A 97 12.14 -12.32 13.33
C TYR A 97 11.75 -12.28 14.80
N LYS A 98 10.69 -11.55 15.15
CA LYS A 98 10.19 -11.43 16.52
C LYS A 98 8.73 -11.85 16.60
N ILE A 99 8.37 -12.57 17.64
CA ILE A 99 6.97 -12.87 17.97
C ILE A 99 6.69 -12.43 19.40
N MET A 100 5.72 -11.54 19.54
CA MET A 100 5.17 -11.15 20.83
C MET A 100 3.90 -11.96 21.12
N TYR A 101 3.75 -12.43 22.34
CA TYR A 101 2.68 -13.34 22.77
C TYR A 101 2.28 -13.07 24.23
N ASP A 102 1.32 -13.85 24.74
CA ASP A 102 0.70 -13.68 26.06
C ASP A 102 -0.27 -12.48 26.13
N ILE A 103 -0.81 -12.23 27.33
CA ILE A 103 -1.73 -11.12 27.60
C ILE A 103 -1.08 -9.80 27.16
N ASN A 104 -1.79 -9.05 26.33
CA ASN A 104 -1.35 -7.77 25.76
C ASN A 104 0.02 -7.81 25.06
N PHE A 105 0.44 -8.98 24.56
CA PHE A 105 1.73 -9.17 23.90
C PHE A 105 2.94 -8.84 24.80
N ALA A 106 2.84 -9.07 26.11
CA ALA A 106 3.87 -8.70 27.08
C ALA A 106 5.17 -9.52 26.99
N LYS A 107 5.13 -10.73 26.41
CA LYS A 107 6.30 -11.61 26.25
C LYS A 107 6.76 -11.64 24.81
N GLU A 108 8.06 -11.82 24.59
CA GLU A 108 8.63 -11.94 23.26
C GLU A 108 9.60 -13.11 23.11
N VAL A 109 9.69 -13.62 21.89
CA VAL A 109 10.76 -14.49 21.42
C VAL A 109 11.29 -13.93 20.11
N GLN A 110 12.58 -14.13 19.85
CA GLN A 110 13.20 -13.68 18.61
C GLN A 110 14.20 -14.71 18.09
N SER A 111 14.44 -14.66 16.78
CA SER A 111 15.45 -15.44 16.10
C SER A 111 15.90 -14.71 14.84
N ASP A 112 17.17 -14.81 14.50
CA ASP A 112 17.78 -14.39 13.24
C ASP A 112 17.89 -15.56 12.24
N MET A 113 17.68 -16.81 12.69
CA MET A 113 17.86 -18.01 11.87
C MET A 113 16.75 -18.17 10.82
N SER A 114 15.48 -18.22 11.24
CA SER A 114 14.33 -18.36 10.32
C SER A 114 12.99 -18.07 10.99
N LEU A 115 11.99 -17.75 10.17
CA LEU A 115 10.58 -17.65 10.58
C LEU A 115 10.10 -18.89 11.34
N THR A 116 10.47 -20.08 10.85
CA THR A 116 10.02 -21.36 11.44
C THR A 116 10.70 -21.64 12.78
N ALA A 117 11.95 -21.21 12.96
CA ALA A 117 12.66 -21.35 14.23
C ALA A 117 11.95 -20.55 15.34
N VAL A 118 11.69 -19.25 15.12
CA VAL A 118 10.98 -18.42 16.11
C VAL A 118 9.52 -18.88 16.32
N ALA A 119 8.84 -19.34 15.25
CA ALA A 119 7.47 -19.83 15.35
C ALA A 119 7.36 -21.11 16.20
N ASN A 120 8.32 -22.03 16.09
CA ASN A 120 8.35 -23.20 16.96
C ASN A 120 8.81 -22.85 18.39
N MET A 121 9.65 -21.83 18.56
CA MET A 121 10.02 -21.32 19.88
C MET A 121 8.80 -20.79 20.63
N VAL A 122 7.98 -19.94 20.00
CA VAL A 122 6.73 -19.46 20.62
C VAL A 122 5.74 -20.59 20.86
N LEU A 123 5.65 -21.56 19.95
CA LEU A 123 4.74 -22.69 20.09
C LEU A 123 5.07 -23.54 21.33
N LYS A 124 6.36 -23.80 21.60
CA LYS A 124 6.81 -24.48 22.81
C LYS A 124 6.48 -23.69 24.08
N LYS A 125 6.57 -22.36 24.03
CA LYS A 125 6.19 -21.49 25.17
C LYS A 125 4.68 -21.49 25.42
N LEU A 126 3.87 -21.52 24.36
CA LEU A 126 2.41 -21.54 24.45
C LEU A 126 1.83 -22.92 24.82
N PHE A 127 2.55 -24.00 24.47
CA PHE A 127 2.14 -25.38 24.69
C PHE A 127 3.32 -26.24 25.17
N PRO A 128 3.78 -26.05 26.43
CA PRO A 128 4.96 -26.74 26.95
C PRO A 128 4.84 -28.26 26.93
N ASN A 129 3.62 -28.80 27.07
CA ASN A 129 3.38 -30.24 27.10
C ASN A 129 3.26 -30.88 25.70
N ASN A 130 3.53 -30.14 24.63
CA ASN A 130 3.28 -30.57 23.25
C ASN A 130 4.53 -30.46 22.36
N GLU A 131 5.57 -31.21 22.72
CA GLU A 131 6.91 -31.12 22.11
C GLU A 131 6.96 -31.51 20.62
N LYS A 132 6.05 -32.37 20.17
CA LYS A 132 6.01 -32.86 18.78
C LYS A 132 5.32 -31.90 17.82
N SER A 133 4.61 -30.90 18.33
CA SER A 133 3.88 -29.98 17.47
C SER A 133 4.82 -28.97 16.82
N LEU A 134 4.67 -28.80 15.51
CA LEU A 134 5.39 -27.81 14.73
C LEU A 134 4.41 -26.90 14.00
N ILE A 135 4.81 -25.64 13.85
CA ILE A 135 4.08 -24.63 13.10
C ILE A 135 4.98 -24.03 12.03
N SER A 136 4.40 -23.80 10.86
CA SER A 136 5.12 -23.15 9.75
C SER A 136 5.24 -21.66 10.04
N GLY A 137 6.47 -21.16 10.13
CA GLY A 137 6.71 -19.72 10.30
C GLY A 137 6.14 -18.90 9.14
N VAL A 138 6.22 -19.41 7.91
CA VAL A 138 5.62 -18.78 6.72
C VAL A 138 4.12 -18.57 6.85
N HIS A 139 3.41 -19.51 7.50
CA HIS A 139 1.98 -19.34 7.77
C HIS A 139 1.76 -18.46 8.98
N LEU A 140 2.49 -18.67 10.07
CA LEU A 140 2.30 -17.86 11.28
C LEU A 140 2.57 -16.37 11.05
N PHE A 141 3.54 -16.02 10.20
CA PHE A 141 3.82 -14.65 9.79
C PHE A 141 2.99 -14.20 8.59
N GLY A 142 2.19 -15.04 7.94
CA GLY A 142 1.41 -14.63 6.76
C GLY A 142 2.26 -14.22 5.54
N ILE A 143 3.52 -14.64 5.44
CA ILE A 143 4.44 -14.25 4.35
C ILE A 143 4.00 -14.82 2.99
N HIS A 144 3.27 -15.93 3.01
CA HIS A 144 2.72 -16.54 1.79
C HIS A 144 1.51 -15.80 1.22
N LEU A 145 0.92 -14.83 1.94
CA LEU A 145 -0.27 -14.12 1.50
C LEU A 145 -0.01 -13.39 0.18
N THR A 146 -0.70 -13.82 -0.86
CA THR A 146 -0.53 -13.36 -2.23
C THR A 146 -0.96 -11.90 -2.38
N ILE A 147 -2.02 -11.49 -1.67
CA ILE A 147 -2.49 -10.09 -1.69
C ILE A 147 -1.40 -9.13 -1.19
N LEU A 148 -0.74 -9.45 -0.07
CA LEU A 148 0.33 -8.62 0.48
C LEU A 148 1.57 -8.61 -0.42
N LYS A 149 1.88 -9.74 -1.07
CA LYS A 149 2.95 -9.79 -2.07
C LYS A 149 2.65 -8.84 -3.23
N GLN A 150 1.45 -8.91 -3.81
CA GLN A 150 1.04 -8.06 -4.93
C GLN A 150 1.09 -6.58 -4.55
N THR A 151 0.59 -6.22 -3.37
CA THR A 151 0.66 -4.84 -2.86
C THR A 151 2.11 -4.36 -2.78
N ARG A 152 3.03 -5.15 -2.22
CA ARG A 152 4.45 -4.77 -2.14
C ARG A 152 5.13 -4.65 -3.49
N GLU A 153 4.86 -5.60 -4.39
CA GLU A 153 5.45 -5.59 -5.73
C GLU A 153 4.94 -4.42 -6.57
N SER A 154 3.72 -3.92 -6.31
CA SER A 154 3.23 -2.69 -6.94
C SER A 154 4.04 -1.45 -6.57
N TYR A 155 4.63 -1.41 -5.36
CA TYR A 155 5.55 -0.34 -4.96
C TYR A 155 6.93 -0.48 -5.64
N ASN A 156 7.45 -1.70 -5.76
CA ASN A 156 8.76 -1.98 -6.36
C ASN A 156 8.80 -1.82 -7.88
N GLN A 157 7.65 -1.72 -8.55
CA GLN A 157 7.57 -1.35 -9.96
C GLN A 157 7.80 0.15 -10.20
N LEU A 158 7.91 0.95 -9.14
CA LEU A 158 8.25 2.36 -9.28
C LEU A 158 9.73 2.49 -9.63
N LYS A 159 10.02 2.74 -10.92
CA LYS A 159 11.36 3.13 -11.38
C LYS A 159 11.96 4.20 -10.47
N PRO A 160 13.26 4.15 -10.12
CA PRO A 160 13.92 5.25 -9.40
C PRO A 160 13.69 6.59 -10.11
N LEU A 161 13.67 7.68 -9.34
CA LEU A 161 13.34 9.01 -9.87
C LEU A 161 14.29 9.42 -11.02
N GLU A 162 15.56 9.07 -10.91
CA GLU A 162 16.61 9.31 -11.91
C GLU A 162 16.28 8.72 -13.29
N PHE A 163 15.49 7.63 -13.32
CA PHE A 163 15.07 6.95 -14.56
C PHE A 163 13.61 7.21 -14.92
N CYS A 164 12.94 8.14 -14.22
CA CYS A 164 11.56 8.51 -14.49
C CYS A 164 11.48 9.63 -15.54
N SER A 165 10.46 9.57 -16.39
CA SER A 165 10.08 10.73 -17.19
C SER A 165 9.56 11.85 -16.28
N LYS A 166 9.72 13.11 -16.71
CA LYS A 166 9.19 14.29 -15.99
C LYS A 166 7.70 14.16 -15.66
N SER A 167 6.90 13.59 -16.57
CA SER A 167 5.47 13.34 -16.33
C SER A 167 5.22 12.32 -15.21
N THR A 168 6.06 11.29 -15.10
CA THR A 168 5.96 10.29 -14.02
C THR A 168 6.38 10.91 -12.68
N VAL A 169 7.43 11.71 -12.67
CA VAL A 169 7.88 12.47 -11.49
C VAL A 169 6.76 13.40 -11.00
N ASN A 170 6.17 14.18 -11.90
CA ASN A 170 5.05 15.08 -11.58
C ASN A 170 3.84 14.34 -11.02
N LYS A 171 3.46 13.18 -11.61
CA LYS A 171 2.37 12.34 -11.09
C LYS A 171 2.65 11.85 -9.66
N ARG A 172 3.89 11.47 -9.38
CA ARG A 172 4.30 11.03 -8.03
C ARG A 172 4.29 12.18 -7.03
N GLN A 173 4.82 13.35 -7.42
CA GLN A 173 4.78 14.58 -6.64
C GLN A 173 3.34 14.96 -6.28
N HIS A 174 2.45 14.99 -7.27
CA HIS A 174 1.03 15.29 -7.06
C HIS A 174 0.37 14.28 -6.12
N LYS A 175 0.60 12.98 -6.32
CA LYS A 175 0.03 11.91 -5.46
C LYS A 175 0.53 12.02 -4.02
N PHE A 176 1.80 12.35 -3.82
CA PHE A 176 2.37 12.58 -2.50
C PHE A 176 1.75 13.82 -1.84
N GLY A 177 1.65 14.92 -2.58
CA GLY A 177 1.05 16.17 -2.11
C GLY A 177 -0.40 16.01 -1.66
N GLU A 178 -1.23 15.33 -2.45
CA GLU A 178 -2.64 15.09 -2.10
C GLU A 178 -2.77 14.27 -0.80
N LYS A 179 -2.03 13.16 -0.70
CA LYS A 179 -2.06 12.32 0.51
C LYS A 179 -1.59 13.06 1.76
N LEU A 180 -0.57 13.92 1.63
CA LEU A 180 -0.07 14.69 2.75
C LEU A 180 -1.09 15.74 3.20
N LYS A 181 -1.76 16.39 2.25
CA LYS A 181 -2.83 17.36 2.53
C LYS A 181 -3.98 16.71 3.30
N GLU A 182 -4.44 15.54 2.88
CA GLU A 182 -5.46 14.76 3.59
C GLU A 182 -5.04 14.42 5.03
N GLN A 183 -3.80 13.93 5.21
CA GLN A 183 -3.26 13.59 6.53
C GLN A 183 -3.19 14.80 7.47
N ILE A 184 -2.80 15.96 6.96
CA ILE A 184 -2.71 17.19 7.75
C ILE A 184 -4.09 17.68 8.17
N GLN A 185 -5.10 17.60 7.30
CA GLN A 185 -6.47 17.94 7.66
C GLN A 185 -6.99 17.02 8.78
N LEU A 186 -6.85 15.70 8.63
CA LEU A 186 -7.29 14.72 9.62
C LEU A 186 -6.61 14.87 10.98
N LYS A 187 -5.31 15.20 11.00
CA LYS A 187 -4.58 15.47 12.26
C LYS A 187 -4.88 16.85 12.81
N GLY A 188 -5.09 17.82 11.93
CA GLY A 188 -5.43 19.19 12.25
C GLY A 188 -6.71 19.27 13.06
N GLU A 189 -7.78 18.62 12.61
CA GLU A 189 -9.06 18.53 13.33
C GLU A 189 -8.90 17.96 14.74
N LYS A 190 -7.99 17.00 14.94
CA LYS A 190 -7.75 16.40 16.27
C LYS A 190 -6.99 17.31 17.22
N ILE A 191 -6.08 18.13 16.71
CA ILE A 191 -5.19 18.97 17.52
C ILE A 191 -5.80 20.35 17.76
N TYR A 192 -6.37 20.95 16.71
CA TYR A 192 -6.89 22.32 16.69
C TYR A 192 -8.42 22.38 16.78
N GLY A 193 -9.10 21.22 16.85
CA GLY A 193 -10.55 21.15 17.04
C GLY A 193 -11.33 21.75 15.87
N LYS A 194 -11.98 22.89 16.12
CA LYS A 194 -12.81 23.59 15.12
C LYS A 194 -12.00 24.52 14.21
N ASP A 195 -10.76 24.83 14.56
CA ASP A 195 -9.95 25.75 13.77
C ASP A 195 -9.47 25.08 12.48
N GLN A 196 -9.55 25.82 11.36
CA GLN A 196 -9.22 25.29 10.05
C GLN A 196 -7.70 25.23 9.84
N VAL A 197 -7.17 24.03 9.62
CA VAL A 197 -5.76 23.84 9.23
C VAL A 197 -5.61 23.93 7.72
N ILE A 198 -4.81 24.90 7.27
CA ILE A 198 -4.56 25.16 5.85
C ILE A 198 -3.08 24.90 5.54
N LEU A 199 -2.82 23.91 4.66
CA LEU A 199 -1.51 23.65 4.11
C LEU A 199 -1.24 24.61 2.94
N LYS A 200 -0.27 25.53 3.10
CA LYS A 200 0.06 26.54 2.09
C LYS A 200 1.07 26.01 1.06
N ASN A 201 2.25 25.62 1.52
CA ASN A 201 3.30 25.06 0.68
C ASN A 201 4.05 23.93 1.41
N ILE A 202 4.73 23.09 0.64
CA ILE A 202 5.71 22.14 1.16
C ILE A 202 6.95 22.16 0.28
N SER A 203 8.11 21.97 0.91
CA SER A 203 9.38 21.75 0.23
C SER A 203 10.03 20.50 0.81
N TYR A 204 10.47 19.59 -0.06
CA TYR A 204 11.07 18.33 0.34
C TYR A 204 12.04 17.82 -0.73
N SER A 205 12.97 16.94 -0.35
CA SER A 205 13.95 16.37 -1.26
C SER A 205 13.86 14.85 -1.33
N VAL A 206 14.03 14.27 -2.51
CA VAL A 206 14.19 12.82 -2.72
C VAL A 206 15.42 12.60 -3.59
N ASN A 207 16.44 11.89 -3.09
CA ASN A 207 17.72 11.64 -3.80
C ASN A 207 18.28 12.90 -4.48
N HIS A 208 18.51 13.97 -3.71
CA HIS A 208 19.04 15.26 -4.20
C HIS A 208 18.12 16.04 -5.18
N MET A 209 16.94 15.52 -5.51
CA MET A 209 15.93 16.25 -6.26
C MET A 209 15.03 17.02 -5.30
N ASN A 210 14.99 18.34 -5.45
CA ASN A 210 14.14 19.20 -4.64
C ASN A 210 12.76 19.35 -5.29
N PHE A 211 11.73 19.18 -4.48
CA PHE A 211 10.33 19.34 -4.84
C PHE A 211 9.72 20.46 -4.01
N GLN A 212 8.87 21.24 -4.66
CA GLN A 212 8.04 22.24 -4.02
C GLN A 212 6.61 22.05 -4.51
N ILE A 213 5.67 21.96 -3.58
CA ILE A 213 4.24 21.94 -3.92
C ILE A 213 3.62 23.17 -3.27
N ASP A 214 3.02 24.00 -4.10
CA ASP A 214 2.28 25.19 -3.68
C ASP A 214 0.79 24.91 -3.85
N TYR A 215 0.05 24.88 -2.74
CA TYR A 215 -1.39 24.61 -2.74
C TYR A 215 -2.22 25.89 -2.92
N CYS A 216 -1.59 27.06 -2.85
CA CYS A 216 -2.25 28.36 -2.98
C CYS A 216 -2.31 28.86 -4.45
N GLN A 217 -1.77 28.11 -5.41
CA GLN A 217 -1.58 28.56 -6.81
C GLN A 217 -2.78 28.43 -7.75
N LYS A 218 -4.00 28.18 -7.25
CA LYS A 218 -5.17 27.89 -8.11
C LYS A 218 -5.54 29.05 -9.06
N ASP A 219 -5.31 30.30 -8.68
CA ASP A 219 -5.70 31.44 -9.52
C ASP A 219 -4.75 31.69 -10.71
N ASN A 220 -3.53 31.16 -10.68
CA ASN A 220 -2.51 31.55 -11.66
C ASN A 220 -2.52 30.66 -12.92
N GLU A 221 -3.02 29.42 -12.86
CA GLU A 221 -3.05 28.53 -14.04
C GLU A 221 -4.16 28.90 -15.04
N GLU A 222 -5.37 29.20 -14.56
CA GLU A 222 -6.46 29.66 -15.43
C GLU A 222 -6.13 31.00 -16.06
N ILE A 223 -5.61 31.94 -15.27
CA ILE A 223 -5.13 33.24 -15.76
C ILE A 223 -3.99 33.05 -16.77
N LYS A 224 -3.03 32.14 -16.55
CA LYS A 224 -1.97 31.85 -17.52
C LYS A 224 -2.49 31.21 -18.79
N LYS A 225 -3.48 30.31 -18.73
CA LYS A 225 -4.14 29.73 -19.91
C LYS A 225 -4.85 30.81 -20.70
N LEU A 226 -5.66 31.64 -20.05
CA LEU A 226 -6.34 32.79 -20.66
C LEU A 226 -5.33 33.77 -21.28
N THR A 227 -4.27 34.13 -20.56
CA THR A 227 -3.22 35.04 -21.04
C THR A 227 -2.47 34.46 -22.25
N SER A 228 -2.24 33.15 -22.28
CA SER A 228 -1.59 32.48 -23.41
C SER A 228 -2.51 32.41 -24.63
N LEU A 229 -3.82 32.24 -24.41
CA LEU A 229 -4.85 32.24 -25.44
C LEU A 229 -4.99 33.64 -26.05
N VAL A 230 -5.10 34.68 -25.21
CA VAL A 230 -5.09 36.10 -25.62
C VAL A 230 -3.82 36.44 -26.38
N ARG A 231 -2.64 36.02 -25.90
CA ARG A 231 -1.38 36.29 -26.60
C ARG A 231 -1.29 35.59 -27.96
N ALA A 232 -1.78 34.35 -28.08
CA ALA A 232 -1.82 33.62 -29.35
C ALA A 232 -2.80 34.25 -30.34
N VAL A 233 -3.86 34.86 -29.81
CA VAL A 233 -4.91 35.60 -30.50
C VAL A 233 -4.41 36.97 -30.97
N ASP A 234 -3.64 37.69 -30.16
CA ASP A 234 -3.01 38.97 -30.53
C ASP A 234 -1.88 38.78 -31.56
N GLN A 235 -1.15 37.66 -31.49
CA GLN A 235 -0.05 37.34 -32.41
C GLN A 235 -0.52 36.82 -33.77
N ASN A 236 -1.71 36.20 -33.83
CA ASN A 236 -2.30 35.70 -35.07
C ASN A 236 -3.64 36.42 -35.28
N HIS A 237 -3.65 37.44 -36.15
CA HIS A 237 -4.83 38.26 -36.47
C HIS A 237 -6.15 37.48 -36.33
N ILE A 238 -6.96 37.87 -35.36
CA ILE A 238 -8.29 37.30 -35.12
C ILE A 238 -9.09 37.34 -36.41
N SER A 239 -9.67 36.19 -36.80
CA SER A 239 -10.61 36.17 -37.90
C SER A 239 -11.83 37.04 -37.54
N ARG A 240 -12.42 37.72 -38.52
CA ARG A 240 -13.62 38.54 -38.35
C ARG A 240 -14.72 37.83 -37.56
N GLU A 241 -14.90 36.53 -37.81
CA GLU A 241 -15.86 35.68 -37.09
C GLU A 241 -15.47 35.46 -35.62
N GLY A 242 -14.18 35.28 -35.32
CA GLY A 242 -13.68 35.19 -33.95
C GLY A 242 -13.93 36.46 -33.15
N TYR A 243 -13.73 37.64 -33.76
CA TYR A 243 -14.02 38.92 -33.11
C TYR A 243 -15.52 39.10 -32.83
N ARG A 244 -16.38 38.70 -33.78
CA ARG A 244 -17.85 38.70 -33.59
C ARG A 244 -18.30 37.78 -32.46
N ALA A 245 -17.69 36.59 -32.33
CA ALA A 245 -18.02 35.66 -31.27
C ALA A 245 -17.66 36.21 -29.87
N ILE A 246 -16.54 36.94 -29.76
CA ILE A 246 -16.08 37.52 -28.50
C ILE A 246 -16.93 38.75 -28.10
N THR A 247 -17.19 39.66 -29.04
CA THR A 247 -18.04 40.85 -28.81
C THR A 247 -19.52 40.52 -28.54
N ALA A 248 -19.97 39.32 -28.89
CA ALA A 248 -21.30 38.83 -28.52
C ALA A 248 -21.41 38.43 -27.04
N ILE A 249 -20.27 38.12 -26.39
CA ILE A 249 -20.21 37.63 -25.01
C ILE A 249 -19.88 38.77 -24.05
N ASP A 250 -19.03 39.72 -24.44
CA ASP A 250 -18.66 40.89 -23.63
C ASP A 250 -19.33 42.18 -24.17
N PRO A 251 -20.32 42.75 -23.47
CA PRO A 251 -21.04 43.93 -23.89
C PRO A 251 -20.22 45.24 -23.82
N ASN A 252 -19.02 45.22 -23.21
CA ASN A 252 -18.15 46.39 -23.12
C ASN A 252 -17.22 46.57 -24.34
N LEU A 253 -17.17 45.59 -25.25
CA LEU A 253 -16.33 45.66 -26.45
C LEU A 253 -17.07 46.33 -27.62
N GLU A 254 -16.38 47.21 -28.34
CA GLU A 254 -16.93 47.87 -29.52
C GLU A 254 -17.21 46.85 -30.63
N ARG A 255 -18.48 46.80 -31.05
CA ARG A 255 -18.92 45.91 -32.12
C ARG A 255 -18.32 46.36 -33.43
N GLU A 256 -18.03 45.40 -34.30
CA GLU A 256 -17.30 45.60 -35.55
C GLU A 256 -17.86 46.72 -36.46
N TRP A 257 -19.17 46.96 -36.44
CA TRP A 257 -19.82 48.03 -37.20
C TRP A 257 -19.49 49.44 -36.68
N ALA A 258 -18.99 49.59 -35.45
CA ALA A 258 -18.53 50.85 -34.89
C ALA A 258 -17.07 51.19 -35.24
N LEU A 259 -16.29 50.17 -35.65
CA LEU A 259 -14.86 50.28 -35.97
C LEU A 259 -14.58 50.35 -37.49
N SER A 260 -15.61 50.22 -38.32
CA SER A 260 -15.49 50.21 -39.78
C SER A 260 -15.64 51.63 -40.35
N ASN A 261 -14.52 52.27 -40.69
CA ASN A 261 -14.47 53.39 -41.64
C ASN A 261 -14.11 52.86 -43.04
#